data_AF-A0A945H4J7-F1
#
_entry.id   AF-A0A945H4J7-F1
#
_cell.length_a   1.000
_cell.length_b   1.000
_cell.length_c   1.000
_cell.angle_alpha   90.00
_cell.angle_beta   90.00
_cell.angle_gamma   90.00
#
_symmetry.space_group_name_H-M   'P 1'
#
loop_
_entity.id
_entity.type
_entity.pdbx_description
1 polymer ?
#
loop_
_entity_poly.entity_id
_entity_poly.type
_entity_poly.pdbx_seq_one_letter_code
_entity_poly.pdbx_strand_id
1 'polypeptide(L)' 'MRRIISYDGEYVTYWYNDHKTKSRKVETVEVDVFIGRMVQHIMPKGFQRVRYYGLQATKTFEKWSEVIRKGMTAL' A
#
# COMPACT_ATOMS: atom_id res chain seq x y z
N MET A 1 14.24 -7.78 -13.59
CA MET A 1 14.89 -6.45 -13.46
C MET A 1 14.94 -5.76 -14.82
N ARG A 2 13.84 -5.17 -15.29
CA ARG A 2 13.80 -4.48 -16.62
C ARG A 2 13.37 -3.02 -16.54
N ARG A 3 13.28 -2.49 -15.31
CA ARG A 3 12.74 -1.16 -15.01
C ARG A 3 13.79 -0.15 -14.56
N ILE A 4 14.93 -0.60 -14.06
CA ILE A 4 16.07 0.25 -13.73
C ILE A 4 16.82 0.56 -15.02
N ILE A 5 17.13 1.83 -15.24
CA ILE A 5 17.84 2.37 -16.40
C ILE A 5 19.30 2.64 -16.03
N SER A 6 19.55 3.29 -14.89
CA SER A 6 20.89 3.56 -14.38
C SER A 6 20.92 3.58 -12.85
N TYR A 7 22.11 3.39 -12.29
CA TYR A 7 22.41 3.48 -10.87
C TYR A 7 23.87 3.86 -10.71
N ASP A 8 24.16 4.88 -9.90
CA ASP A 8 25.52 5.43 -9.69
C ASP A 8 26.05 5.27 -8.26
N GLY A 9 25.25 4.73 -7.34
CA GLY A 9 25.60 4.61 -5.92
C GLY A 9 24.73 5.47 -5.00
N GLU A 10 24.27 6.62 -5.50
CA GLU A 10 23.47 7.58 -4.73
C GLU A 10 22.06 7.74 -5.31
N TYR A 11 21.94 7.64 -6.63
CA TYR A 11 20.70 7.82 -7.38
C TYR A 11 20.37 6.62 -8.25
N VAL A 12 19.07 6.33 -8.36
CA VAL A 12 18.50 5.31 -9.24
C VAL A 12 17.60 5.97 -10.25
N THR A 13 17.89 5.77 -11.54
CA THR A 13 16.96 6.12 -12.63
C THR A 13 16.16 4.90 -13.01
N TYR A 14 14.83 4.97 -12.95
CA TYR A 14 13.95 3.86 -13.30
C TYR A 14 12.67 4.33 -13.97
N TRP A 15 11.97 3.41 -14.63
CA TRP A 15 10.66 3.67 -15.22
C TRP A 15 9.55 2.87 -14.55
N TYR A 16 8.37 3.47 -14.50
CA TYR A 16 7.15 2.83 -14.01
C TYR A 16 5.94 3.29 -14.83
N ASN A 17 4.84 2.54 -14.74
CA ASN A 17 3.57 2.98 -15.31
C ASN A 17 2.80 3.72 -14.23
N ASP A 18 2.52 5.00 -14.45
CA ASP A 18 1.74 5.79 -13.54
C ASP A 18 0.28 5.31 -13.58
N HIS A 19 -0.25 4.93 -12.42
CA HIS A 19 -1.61 4.42 -12.30
C HIS A 19 -2.67 5.48 -12.62
N LYS A 20 -2.37 6.76 -12.41
CA LYS A 20 -3.29 7.90 -12.65
C LYS A 20 -3.33 8.25 -14.13
N THR A 21 -2.17 8.49 -14.74
CA THR A 21 -2.10 8.94 -16.14
C THR A 21 -2.05 7.80 -17.14
N LYS A 22 -1.91 6.54 -16.69
CA LYS A 22 -1.72 5.33 -17.52
C LYS A 22 -0.53 5.41 -18.47
N SER A 23 0.40 6.33 -18.22
CA SER A 23 1.57 6.56 -19.05
C SER A 23 2.83 6.02 -18.39
N ARG A 24 3.83 5.73 -19.22
CA ARG A 24 5.17 5.40 -18.75
C ARG A 24 5.88 6.67 -18.29
N LYS A 25 6.38 6.66 -17.06
CA LYS A 25 7.21 7.71 -16.48
C LYS A 25 8.61 7.19 -16.21
N VAL A 26 9.60 8.08 -16.32
CA VAL A 26 11.00 7.85 -15.95
C VAL A 26 11.33 8.86 -14.85
N GLU A 27 11.92 8.39 -13.77
CA GLU A 27 12.33 9.24 -12.64
C GLU A 27 13.71 8.83 -12.15
N THR A 28 14.47 9.82 -11.66
CA THR A 28 15.73 9.66 -10.95
C THR A 28 15.50 10.11 -9.51
N VAL A 29 15.79 9.23 -8.56
CA VAL A 29 15.58 9.46 -7.12
C VAL A 29 16.75 8.91 -6.31
N GLU A 30 16.92 9.39 -5.08
CA GLU A 30 17.87 8.81 -4.13
C GLU A 30 17.58 7.32 -3.87
N VAL A 31 18.62 6.55 -3.57
CA VAL A 31 18.54 5.09 -3.38
C VAL A 31 17.57 4.69 -2.27
N ASP A 32 17.57 5.39 -1.16
CA ASP A 32 16.69 5.15 -0.01
C ASP A 32 15.21 5.38 -0.38
N VAL A 33 14.92 6.44 -1.14
CA VAL A 33 13.58 6.73 -1.68
C VAL A 33 13.14 5.62 -2.62
N PHE A 34 14.02 5.15 -3.52
CA PHE A 34 13.72 4.05 -4.42
C PHE A 34 13.39 2.77 -3.63
N ILE A 35 14.23 2.39 -2.66
CA ILE A 35 14.02 1.20 -1.81
C ILE A 35 12.69 1.34 -1.05
N GLY A 36 12.44 2.47 -0.40
CA GLY A 36 11.19 2.74 0.33
C GLY A 36 9.95 2.54 -0.51
N ARG A 37 9.95 3.04 -1.76
CA ARG A 37 8.86 2.84 -2.72
C ARG A 37 8.67 1.37 -3.10
N MET A 38 9.74 0.58 -3.19
CA MET A 38 9.65 -0.84 -3.54
C MET A 38 9.12 -1.68 -2.38
N VAL A 39 9.55 -1.42 -1.15
CA VAL A 39 9.24 -2.30 0.00
C VAL A 39 7.95 -1.95 0.74
N GLN A 40 7.23 -0.89 0.36
CA GLN A 40 5.98 -0.46 1.02
C GLN A 40 4.91 -1.55 1.16
N HIS A 41 4.94 -2.57 0.30
CA HIS A 41 3.98 -3.67 0.31
C HIS A 41 4.34 -4.80 1.29
N ILE A 42 5.56 -4.76 1.85
CA ILE A 42 6.05 -5.71 2.84
C ILE A 42 5.62 -5.20 4.21
N MET A 43 4.56 -5.78 4.74
CA MET A 43 4.09 -5.41 6.07
C MET A 43 4.98 -6.03 7.15
N PRO A 44 5.11 -5.36 8.31
CA PRO A 44 5.81 -5.94 9.46
C PRO A 44 5.24 -7.29 9.87
N LYS A 45 6.09 -8.14 10.45
CA LYS A 45 5.64 -9.44 11.00
C LYS A 45 4.58 -9.20 12.07
N GLY A 46 3.47 -9.92 11.97
CA GLY A 46 2.33 -9.78 12.89
C GLY A 46 1.37 -8.64 12.56
N PHE A 47 1.67 -7.80 11.55
CA PHE A 47 0.72 -6.79 11.11
C PHE A 47 -0.50 -7.44 10.45
N GLN A 48 -1.66 -7.31 11.08
CA GLN A 48 -2.91 -7.85 10.57
C GLN A 48 -3.57 -6.84 9.62
N ARG A 49 -3.84 -7.27 8.39
CA ARG A 49 -4.55 -6.45 7.41
C ARG A 49 -6.02 -6.28 7.83
N VAL A 50 -6.51 -5.04 7.74
CA VAL A 50 -7.92 -4.67 7.98
C VAL A 50 -8.88 -5.59 7.22
N ARG A 51 -8.52 -5.99 5.98
CA ARG A 51 -9.33 -6.92 5.17
C ARG A 51 -9.68 -8.23 5.90
N TYR A 52 -8.80 -8.74 6.74
CA TYR A 52 -8.91 -10.08 7.33
C TYR A 52 -9.13 -10.08 8.84
N TYR A 53 -8.88 -8.96 9.53
CA TYR A 53 -8.93 -8.91 10.98
C TYR A 53 -9.68 -7.71 11.54
N GLY A 54 -10.33 -7.90 12.69
CA GLY A 54 -11.06 -6.87 13.42
C GLY A 54 -12.48 -6.63 12.89
N LEU A 55 -13.10 -5.57 13.40
CA LEU A 55 -14.50 -5.24 13.11
C LEU A 55 -14.73 -4.92 11.62
N GLN A 56 -13.71 -4.38 10.94
CA GLN A 56 -13.76 -4.04 9.52
C GLN A 56 -13.31 -5.17 8.57
N ALA A 57 -13.03 -6.37 9.10
CA ALA A 57 -12.73 -7.52 8.25
C ALA A 57 -13.90 -7.85 7.34
N THR A 58 -13.65 -8.10 6.06
CA THR A 58 -14.69 -8.30 5.05
C THR A 58 -15.69 -9.39 5.45
N LYS A 59 -15.23 -10.46 6.11
CA LYS A 59 -16.08 -11.57 6.56
C LYS A 59 -17.02 -11.20 7.71
N THR A 60 -16.61 -10.30 8.59
CA THR A 60 -17.34 -10.02 9.85
C THR A 60 -17.94 -8.62 9.90
N PHE A 61 -17.63 -7.78 8.92
CA PHE A 61 -18.03 -6.37 8.91
C PHE A 61 -19.53 -6.19 8.98
N GLU A 62 -20.31 -6.93 8.18
CA GLU A 62 -21.77 -6.81 8.15
C GLU A 62 -22.40 -7.12 9.51
N LYS A 63 -21.96 -8.21 10.16
CA LYS A 63 -22.40 -8.57 11.50
C LYS A 63 -22.10 -7.47 12.51
N TRP A 64 -20.87 -6.95 12.52
CA TRP A 64 -20.44 -5.97 13.52
C TRP A 64 -21.04 -4.59 13.27
N SER A 65 -21.20 -4.18 12.01
CA SER A 65 -21.83 -2.90 11.67
C SER A 65 -23.28 -2.85 12.12
N GLU A 66 -24.02 -3.96 12.01
CA GLU A 66 -25.39 -4.07 12.51
C GLU A 66 -25.45 -3.91 14.04
N VAL A 67 -24.57 -4.60 14.77
CA VAL A 67 -24.50 -4.52 16.25
C VAL A 67 -24.18 -3.10 16.70
N ILE A 68 -23.18 -2.45 16.07
CA ILE A 68 -22.79 -1.07 16.37
C ILE A 68 -23.96 -0.12 16.12
N ARG A 69 -24.65 -0.24 14.99
CA ARG A 69 -25.81 0.61 14.63
C ARG A 69 -26.94 0.50 15.66
N LYS A 70 -27.26 -0.72 16.10
CA LYS A 70 -28.28 -0.94 17.15
C LYS A 70 -27.88 -0.26 18.46
N GLY A 71 -26.63 -0.40 18.89
CA GLY A 71 -26.12 0.26 20.09
C GLY A 71 -26.13 1.78 20.00
N MET A 72 -25.82 2.35 18.84
CA MET A 72 -25.85 3.80 18.60
C MET A 72 -27.26 4.39 18.57
N THR A 73 -28.28 3.59 18.23
CA THR A 73 -29.69 4.05 18.19
C THR A 73 -30.38 3.89 19.54
N ALA A 74 -29.82 3.04 20.42
CA ALA A 74 -30.31 2.80 21.77
C ALA A 74 -29.76 3.80 22.81
N LEU A 75 -28.90 4.73 22.37
CA LEU A 75 -28.39 5.88 23.11
C LEU A 75 -29.10 7.14 22.64
#